data_AF-A0A6J8E9K5-F1
#
_entry.id   AF-A0A6J8E9K5-F1
#
_cell.length_a   1.000
_cell.length_b   1.000
_cell.length_c   1.000
_cell.angle_alpha   90.00
_cell.angle_beta   90.00
_cell.angle_gamma   90.00
#
_symmetry.space_group_name_H-M   'P 1'
#
loop_
_entity.id
_entity.type
_entity.pdbx_description
1 polymer ?
#
loop_
_entity_poly.entity_id
_entity_poly.type
_entity_poly.pdbx_seq_one_letter_code
_entity_poly.pdbx_strand_id
1 'polypeptide(L)'
;MDLTKFSFTTSGKKKKKTKDEEESKEKKKKEYELKRQRTYLPSWEEEFLGLKYAAHTDDDGKVVESKPKTMMCQTCKDYPDLADRNCSMFIGTSAFRKDTLIADWKSNLHRKCEEKKKKPDEMKKLEAPGSGSFSQSGPLLSCVRKMEKKMKTK
;
A
#
# COMPACT_ATOMS: atom_id res chain seq x y z
N MET A 1 58.44 -28.48 18.22
CA MET A 1 57.17 -28.71 17.49
C MET A 1 56.96 -27.49 16.60
N ASP A 2 57.25 -27.65 15.30
CA ASP A 2 57.22 -26.57 14.31
C ASP A 2 55.81 -26.35 13.75
N LEU A 3 55.33 -25.10 13.84
CA LEU A 3 53.98 -24.64 13.49
C LEU A 3 53.93 -23.82 12.19
N THR A 4 54.78 -24.14 11.21
CA THR A 4 54.85 -23.41 9.94
C THR A 4 54.66 -24.34 8.75
N LYS A 5 53.40 -24.70 8.47
CA LYS A 5 53.03 -25.35 7.20
C LYS A 5 51.52 -25.29 6.95
N PHE A 6 51.00 -24.11 6.60
CA PHE A 6 49.74 -24.03 5.86
C PHE A 6 49.74 -22.80 4.95
N SER A 7 50.45 -22.91 3.82
CA SER A 7 50.37 -21.95 2.72
C SER A 7 49.08 -22.23 1.92
N PHE A 8 48.05 -21.44 2.16
CA PHE A 8 46.78 -21.49 1.43
C PHE A 8 46.91 -20.70 0.12
N THR A 9 47.31 -21.36 -0.97
CA THR A 9 47.36 -20.72 -2.30
C THR A 9 45.95 -20.69 -2.90
N THR A 10 45.21 -19.60 -2.70
CA THR A 10 43.99 -19.36 -3.47
C THR A 10 44.36 -18.94 -4.90
N SER A 11 44.47 -19.92 -5.79
CA SER A 11 44.49 -19.70 -7.24
C SER A 11 43.15 -19.14 -7.69
N GLY A 12 43.00 -17.82 -7.60
CA GLY A 12 41.85 -17.07 -8.10
C GLY A 12 41.84 -17.08 -9.62
N LYS A 13 41.21 -18.08 -10.24
CA LYS A 13 40.78 -18.00 -11.64
C LYS A 13 39.87 -16.77 -11.79
N LYS A 14 40.40 -15.68 -12.33
CA LYS A 14 39.63 -14.51 -12.78
C LYS A 14 38.69 -14.97 -13.89
N LYS A 15 37.47 -15.39 -13.53
CA LYS A 15 36.36 -15.56 -14.48
C LYS A 15 36.11 -14.21 -15.15
N LYS A 16 36.35 -14.16 -16.46
CA LYS A 16 35.98 -13.02 -17.32
C LYS A 16 34.45 -12.89 -17.25
N LYS A 17 33.97 -11.92 -16.47
CA LYS A 17 32.54 -11.58 -16.36
C LYS A 17 32.03 -11.22 -17.75
N THR A 18 31.03 -11.93 -18.22
CA THR A 18 30.32 -11.64 -19.46
C THR A 18 29.43 -10.41 -19.26
N LYS A 19 29.30 -9.60 -20.31
CA LYS A 19 28.55 -8.33 -20.32
C LYS A 19 27.08 -8.49 -19.84
N ASP A 20 26.47 -9.64 -20.15
CA ASP A 20 25.13 -10.04 -19.68
C ASP A 20 25.01 -10.16 -18.14
N GLU A 21 26.06 -10.61 -17.46
CA GLU A 21 26.02 -10.79 -16.00
C GLU A 21 26.09 -9.43 -15.28
N GLU A 22 26.72 -8.44 -15.91
CA GLU A 22 26.79 -7.06 -15.42
C GLU A 22 25.45 -6.34 -15.59
N GLU A 23 24.81 -6.48 -16.75
CA GLU A 23 23.50 -5.88 -17.01
C GLU A 23 22.39 -6.47 -16.11
N SER A 24 22.46 -7.78 -15.82
CA SER A 24 21.58 -8.45 -14.85
C SER A 24 21.73 -7.90 -13.43
N LYS A 25 22.98 -7.63 -13.00
CA LYS A 25 23.26 -7.05 -11.68
C LYS A 25 22.83 -5.59 -11.59
N GLU A 26 22.98 -4.83 -12.66
CA GLU A 26 22.55 -3.44 -12.72
C GLU A 26 21.01 -3.31 -12.66
N LYS A 27 20.27 -4.17 -13.37
CA LYS A 27 18.79 -4.24 -13.27
C LYS A 27 18.33 -4.56 -11.86
N LYS A 28 18.95 -5.56 -11.20
CA LYS A 28 18.64 -5.90 -9.80
C LYS A 28 18.96 -4.77 -8.83
N LYS A 29 20.04 -4.01 -9.07
CA LYS A 29 20.42 -2.87 -8.23
C LYS A 29 19.44 -1.70 -8.38
N LYS A 30 19.03 -1.38 -9.62
CA LYS A 30 17.99 -0.37 -9.89
C LYS A 30 16.64 -0.77 -9.31
N GLU A 31 16.26 -2.04 -9.44
CA GLU A 31 15.04 -2.58 -8.82
C GLU A 31 15.11 -2.51 -7.28
N TYR A 32 16.26 -2.80 -6.69
CA TYR A 32 16.49 -2.66 -5.25
C TYR A 32 16.45 -1.20 -4.79
N GLU A 33 17.05 -0.28 -5.54
CA GLU A 33 17.01 1.17 -5.26
C GLU A 33 15.60 1.74 -5.37
N LEU A 34 14.82 1.32 -6.38
CA LEU A 34 13.39 1.64 -6.51
C LEU A 34 12.57 1.08 -5.35
N LYS A 35 12.80 -0.16 -4.92
CA LYS A 35 12.17 -0.75 -3.72
C LYS A 35 12.60 -0.04 -2.43
N ARG A 36 13.75 0.62 -2.43
CA ARG A 36 14.29 1.38 -1.30
C ARG A 36 13.92 2.86 -1.34
N GLN A 37 13.23 3.34 -2.39
CA GLN A 37 12.70 4.70 -2.42
C GLN A 37 11.65 4.83 -1.32
N ARG A 38 12.08 5.42 -0.19
CA ARG A 38 11.25 5.79 0.95
C ARG A 38 10.65 7.18 0.74
N THR A 39 10.29 7.51 -0.49
CA THR A 39 9.73 8.80 -0.86
C THR A 39 8.30 8.60 -1.31
N TYR A 40 7.44 9.53 -0.91
CA TYR A 40 6.09 9.58 -1.39
C TYR A 40 6.06 9.78 -2.92
N LEU A 41 5.22 9.00 -3.61
CA LEU A 41 4.98 9.15 -5.04
C LEU A 41 3.55 9.64 -5.25
N PRO A 42 3.35 10.78 -5.94
CA PRO A 42 2.00 11.30 -6.21
C PRO A 42 1.11 10.32 -6.97
N SER A 43 1.69 9.47 -7.82
CA SER A 43 0.96 8.42 -8.54
C SER A 43 0.28 7.40 -7.63
N TRP A 44 0.66 7.32 -6.35
CA TRP A 44 -0.05 6.48 -5.39
C TRP A 44 -1.43 7.03 -5.01
N GLU A 45 -1.68 8.34 -5.12
CA GLU A 45 -3.02 8.90 -4.89
C GLU A 45 -4.02 8.44 -5.94
N GLU A 46 -3.55 8.28 -7.18
CA GLU A 46 -4.36 7.80 -8.30
C GLU A 46 -4.66 6.29 -8.17
N GLU A 47 -3.69 5.52 -7.67
CA GLU A 47 -3.81 4.06 -7.51
C GLU A 47 -4.61 3.67 -6.26
N PHE A 48 -4.52 4.45 -5.19
CA PHE A 48 -5.13 4.20 -3.88
C PHE A 48 -6.14 5.29 -3.51
N LEU A 49 -7.40 5.09 -3.92
CA LEU A 49 -8.48 6.06 -3.74
C LEU A 49 -8.81 6.29 -2.26
N GLY A 50 -8.41 7.44 -1.73
CA GLY A 50 -8.56 7.79 -0.31
C GLY A 50 -7.25 7.82 0.47
N LEU A 51 -6.11 7.61 -0.20
CA LEU A 51 -4.82 7.94 0.35
C LEU A 51 -4.69 9.46 0.49
N LYS A 52 -4.26 9.94 1.65
CA LYS A 52 -3.92 11.34 1.86
C LYS A 52 -2.49 11.48 2.36
N TYR A 53 -1.80 12.43 1.75
CA TYR A 53 -0.51 12.90 2.20
C TYR A 53 -0.71 14.22 2.97
N ALA A 54 -0.60 14.15 4.29
CA ALA A 54 -0.83 15.29 5.17
C ALA A 54 0.49 15.75 5.79
N ALA A 55 0.73 17.06 5.73
CA ALA A 55 1.68 17.69 6.63
C ALA A 55 1.05 17.71 8.04
N HIS A 56 1.86 17.50 9.07
CA HIS A 56 1.36 17.59 10.44
C HIS A 56 0.94 19.04 10.73
N THR A 57 -0.30 19.20 11.16
CA THR A 57 -0.80 20.44 11.74
C THR A 57 -0.69 20.35 13.26
N ASP A 58 -0.28 21.43 13.92
CA ASP A 58 -0.40 21.57 15.37
C ASP A 58 -1.87 21.77 15.78
N ASP A 59 -2.15 21.74 17.08
CA ASP A 59 -3.48 21.95 17.66
C ASP A 59 -4.11 23.30 17.25
N ASP A 60 -3.27 24.30 16.92
CA ASP A 60 -3.68 25.60 16.37
C ASP A 60 -4.00 25.58 14.86
N GLY A 61 -3.99 24.41 14.23
CA GLY A 61 -4.24 24.25 12.80
C GLY A 61 -3.11 24.75 11.88
N LYS A 62 -1.98 25.18 12.45
CA LYS A 62 -0.81 25.63 11.67
C LYS A 62 0.00 24.43 11.19
N VAL A 63 0.42 24.48 9.92
CA VAL A 63 1.30 23.47 9.33
C VAL A 63 2.69 23.58 9.95
N VAL A 64 3.16 22.49 10.53
CA VAL A 64 4.48 22.41 11.15
C VAL A 64 5.46 21.86 10.13
N GLU A 65 6.27 22.73 9.55
CA GLU A 65 7.31 22.31 8.61
C GLU A 65 8.37 21.41 9.28
N SER A 66 8.51 21.50 10.60
CA SER A 66 9.45 20.72 11.39
C SER A 66 9.05 19.25 11.58
N LYS A 67 7.77 18.89 11.35
CA LYS A 67 7.29 17.52 11.52
C LYS A 67 7.33 16.77 10.18
N PRO A 68 7.73 15.50 10.16
CA PRO A 68 7.75 14.72 8.94
C PRO A 68 6.33 14.61 8.39
N LYS A 69 6.19 14.81 7.08
CA LYS A 69 4.91 14.57 6.39
C LYS A 69 4.51 13.10 6.59
N THR A 70 3.22 12.85 6.75
CA THR A 70 2.70 11.51 6.98
C THR A 70 1.69 11.15 5.91
N MET A 71 1.61 9.86 5.64
CA MET A 71 0.66 9.26 4.73
C MET A 71 -0.36 8.46 5.53
N MET A 72 -1.63 8.66 5.23
CA MET A 72 -2.74 8.03 5.95
C MET A 72 -3.87 7.65 5.01
N CYS A 73 -4.66 6.64 5.39
CA CYS A 73 -5.86 6.25 4.67
C CYS A 73 -7.06 7.03 5.24
N GLN A 74 -7.61 7.94 4.45
CA GLN A 74 -8.79 8.72 4.84
C GLN A 74 -10.00 7.81 5.05
N THR A 75 -10.19 6.80 4.22
CA THR A 75 -11.31 5.84 4.36
C THR A 75 -11.28 5.14 5.72
N CYS A 76 -10.10 4.77 6.22
CA CYS A 76 -9.97 4.19 7.55
C CYS A 76 -10.19 5.23 8.67
N LYS A 77 -9.79 6.49 8.47
CA LYS A 77 -10.04 7.57 9.43
C LYS A 77 -11.51 7.97 9.53
N ASP A 78 -12.26 7.89 8.43
CA ASP A 78 -13.69 8.22 8.40
C ASP A 78 -14.54 7.18 9.15
N TYR A 79 -14.04 5.94 9.31
CA TYR A 79 -14.73 4.83 9.98
C TYR A 79 -13.90 4.20 11.12
N PRO A 80 -13.62 4.95 12.21
CA PRO A 80 -12.77 4.50 13.31
C PRO A 80 -13.35 3.32 14.12
N ASP A 81 -14.64 3.03 13.96
CA ASP A 81 -15.31 1.89 14.60
C ASP A 81 -15.01 0.56 13.88
N LEU A 82 -14.66 0.63 12.59
CA LEU A 82 -14.38 -0.54 11.76
C LEU A 82 -12.90 -0.71 11.46
N ALA A 83 -12.15 0.39 11.44
CA ALA A 83 -10.73 0.39 11.16
C ALA A 83 -9.91 -0.13 12.35
N ASP A 84 -8.76 -0.73 12.04
CA ASP A 84 -7.77 -1.04 13.07
C ASP A 84 -7.05 0.24 13.49
N ARG A 85 -7.24 0.64 14.75
CA ARG A 85 -6.61 1.82 15.34
C ARG A 85 -5.09 1.68 15.45
N ASN A 86 -4.58 0.45 15.42
CA ASN A 86 -3.16 0.16 15.46
C ASN A 86 -2.53 0.09 14.06
N CYS A 87 -3.33 0.18 12.99
CA CYS A 87 -2.79 0.18 11.64
C CYS A 87 -2.00 1.47 11.37
N SER A 88 -0.83 1.33 10.74
CA SER A 88 0.02 2.47 10.36
C SER A 88 -0.68 3.46 9.45
N MET A 89 -1.65 3.01 8.63
CA MET A 89 -2.44 3.88 7.75
C MET A 89 -3.55 4.63 8.49
N PHE A 90 -4.00 4.15 9.64
CA PHE A 90 -4.96 4.85 10.49
C PHE A 90 -4.26 5.96 11.29
N ILE A 91 -3.13 5.61 11.93
CA ILE A 91 -2.33 6.53 12.75
C ILE A 91 -1.66 7.59 11.86
N GLY A 92 -1.21 7.19 10.68
CA GLY A 92 -0.36 7.99 9.81
C GLY A 92 1.09 7.56 9.93
N THR A 93 1.75 7.36 8.79
CA THR A 93 3.13 6.88 8.73
C THR A 93 3.99 7.79 7.89
N SER A 94 5.20 8.10 8.38
CA SER A 94 6.26 8.75 7.60
C SER A 94 7.10 7.74 6.81
N ALA A 95 6.89 6.43 7.03
CA ALA A 95 7.54 5.38 6.27
C ALA A 95 6.78 5.14 4.96
N PHE A 96 7.15 5.87 3.91
CA PHE A 96 6.56 5.74 2.58
C PHE A 96 7.01 4.43 1.93
N ARG A 97 6.18 3.38 2.06
CA ARG A 97 6.39 2.08 1.42
C ARG A 97 5.11 1.64 0.73
N LYS A 98 5.22 1.31 -0.56
CA LYS A 98 4.09 0.79 -1.34
C LYS A 98 3.54 -0.51 -0.76
N ASP A 99 4.41 -1.38 -0.22
CA ASP A 99 3.99 -2.65 0.39
C ASP A 99 3.01 -2.44 1.56
N THR A 100 3.22 -1.39 2.35
CA THR A 100 2.34 -1.05 3.47
C THR A 100 0.97 -0.58 2.98
N LEU A 101 0.93 0.19 1.88
CA LEU A 101 -0.34 0.57 1.23
C LEU A 101 -1.09 -0.63 0.70
N ILE A 102 -0.39 -1.52 -0.02
CA ILE A 102 -0.97 -2.74 -0.58
C ILE A 102 -1.50 -3.64 0.55
N ALA A 103 -0.78 -3.75 1.66
CA ALA A 103 -1.20 -4.53 2.82
C ALA A 103 -2.47 -3.96 3.47
N ASP A 104 -2.55 -2.64 3.65
CA ASP A 104 -3.75 -1.98 4.18
C ASP A 104 -4.94 -2.17 3.24
N TRP A 105 -4.78 -1.92 1.95
CA TRP A 105 -5.86 -2.06 0.96
C TRP A 105 -6.38 -3.50 0.80
N LYS A 106 -5.50 -4.50 0.98
CA LYS A 106 -5.90 -5.91 0.97
C LYS A 106 -6.50 -6.37 2.30
N SER A 107 -6.41 -5.56 3.35
CA SER A 107 -6.92 -5.95 4.66
C SER A 107 -8.46 -6.06 4.64
N ASN A 108 -8.98 -7.03 5.40
CA ASN A 108 -10.43 -7.20 5.53
C ASN A 108 -11.10 -5.99 6.20
N LEU A 109 -10.38 -5.27 7.04
CA LEU A 109 -10.90 -4.09 7.75
C LEU A 109 -11.03 -2.90 6.82
N HIS A 110 -10.04 -2.66 5.96
CA HIS A 110 -10.16 -1.65 4.91
C HIS A 110 -11.33 -1.96 3.98
N ARG A 111 -11.51 -3.23 3.57
CA ARG A 111 -12.65 -3.63 2.74
C ARG A 111 -14.00 -3.34 3.42
N LYS A 112 -14.13 -3.60 4.73
CA LYS A 112 -15.34 -3.25 5.49
C LYS A 112 -15.58 -1.74 5.54
N CYS A 113 -14.52 -0.95 5.68
CA CYS A 113 -14.60 0.52 5.64
C CYS A 113 -15.08 1.00 4.25
N GLU A 114 -14.55 0.43 3.16
CA GLU A 114 -15.01 0.73 1.80
C GLU A 114 -16.46 0.30 1.56
N GLU A 115 -16.87 -0.88 2.04
CA GLU A 115 -18.26 -1.35 1.94
C GLU A 115 -19.21 -0.39 2.67
N LYS A 116 -18.84 0.10 3.87
CA LYS A 116 -19.63 1.08 4.61
C LYS A 116 -19.61 2.46 3.95
N LYS A 117 -18.55 2.81 3.21
CA LYS A 117 -18.45 4.04 2.41
C LYS A 117 -19.29 4.01 1.13
N LYS A 118 -19.55 2.83 0.54
CA LYS A 118 -20.40 2.68 -0.65
C LYS A 118 -21.89 2.66 -0.33
N LYS A 119 -22.28 2.14 0.84
CA LYS A 119 -23.67 2.10 1.33
C LYS A 119 -24.36 3.45 1.68
N PRO A 120 -23.69 4.56 2.05
CA PRO A 120 -24.37 5.79 2.43
C PRO A 120 -24.95 6.52 1.21
N ASP A 121 -24.41 6.29 0.00
CA ASP A 121 -24.95 6.86 -1.24
C ASP A 121 -26.25 6.19 -1.68
N GLU A 122 -26.46 4.90 -1.34
CA GLU A 122 -27.75 4.24 -1.62
C GLU A 122 -28.82 4.56 -0.57
N MET A 123 -28.45 4.88 0.67
CA MET A 123 -29.41 5.23 1.72
C MET A 123 -29.88 6.70 1.69
N LYS A 124 -29.21 7.60 0.96
CA LYS A 124 -29.65 8.99 0.80
C LYS A 124 -30.86 9.18 -0.14
N LYS A 125 -31.42 8.11 -0.71
CA LYS A 125 -32.64 8.18 -1.55
C LYS A 125 -33.94 7.84 -0.80
N LEU A 126 -33.90 7.57 0.50
CA LEU A 126 -35.08 7.12 1.26
C LEU A 126 -35.25 7.85 2.60
N GLU A 127 -35.20 9.18 2.61
CA GLU A 127 -35.80 9.98 3.68
C GLU A 127 -36.78 10.99 3.04
N ALA A 128 -37.81 10.45 2.39
CA ALA A 128 -39.11 11.11 2.36
C ALA A 128 -39.94 10.47 3.49
N PRO A 129 -40.59 11.26 4.37
CA PRO A 129 -41.39 10.70 5.45
C PRO A 129 -42.66 10.06 4.86
N GLY A 130 -42.61 8.75 4.65
CA GLY A 130 -43.72 7.98 4.13
C GLY A 130 -43.86 6.69 4.93
N SER A 131 -44.76 6.71 5.91
CA SER A 131 -45.26 5.52 6.60
C SER A 131 -45.71 4.47 5.58
N GLY A 132 -45.05 3.31 5.54
CA GLY A 132 -45.39 2.26 4.59
C GLY A 132 -44.72 0.94 4.96
N SER A 133 -45.55 0.00 5.41
CA SER A 133 -45.25 -1.34 5.86
C SER A 133 -44.74 -2.29 4.75
N PHE A 134 -43.97 -3.29 5.19
CA PHE A 134 -44.06 -4.71 4.79
C PHE A 134 -43.28 -5.25 3.57
N SER A 135 -42.39 -6.20 3.91
CA SER A 135 -42.17 -7.54 3.31
C SER A 135 -41.28 -7.83 2.09
N GLN A 136 -40.43 -8.83 2.36
CA GLN A 136 -40.02 -10.00 1.55
C GLN A 136 -38.80 -9.93 0.60
N SER A 137 -37.71 -10.50 1.11
CA SER A 137 -36.88 -11.59 0.54
C SER A 137 -36.42 -11.60 -0.93
N GLY A 138 -35.12 -11.31 -1.10
CA GLY A 138 -34.15 -12.00 -1.99
C GLY A 138 -34.13 -11.64 -3.50
N PRO A 139 -33.12 -12.07 -4.30
CA PRO A 139 -31.82 -12.64 -3.95
C PRO A 139 -30.60 -11.81 -4.44
N LEU A 140 -29.47 -12.04 -3.76
CA LEU A 140 -28.10 -11.72 -4.19
C LEU A 140 -27.77 -12.34 -5.55
N LEU A 141 -27.07 -11.62 -6.45
CA LEU A 141 -25.99 -12.10 -7.34
C LEU A 141 -25.83 -11.20 -8.58
N SER A 142 -24.70 -10.47 -8.66
CA SER A 142 -23.82 -10.44 -9.84
C SER A 142 -22.79 -9.31 -9.74
N CYS A 143 -21.62 -9.61 -9.17
CA CYS A 143 -20.41 -8.82 -9.42
C CYS A 143 -19.18 -9.70 -9.17
N VAL A 144 -19.03 -10.72 -10.02
CA VAL A 144 -17.77 -11.46 -10.14
C VAL A 144 -17.39 -11.46 -11.62
N ARG A 145 -16.08 -11.26 -11.86
CA ARG A 145 -15.34 -11.17 -13.13
C ARG A 145 -15.29 -9.73 -13.63
N LYS A 146 -14.12 -9.11 -13.82
CA LYS A 146 -13.07 -9.63 -14.72
C LYS A 146 -11.82 -8.74 -14.61
N MET A 147 -10.73 -9.21 -14.00
CA MET A 147 -9.38 -8.68 -14.26
C MET A 147 -8.35 -9.80 -14.09
N GLU A 148 -8.27 -10.67 -15.09
CA GLU A 148 -7.06 -11.42 -15.36
C GLU A 148 -6.75 -11.37 -16.86
N LYS A 149 -5.45 -11.26 -17.14
CA LYS A 149 -4.77 -11.42 -18.44
C LYS A 149 -4.75 -10.20 -19.36
N LYS A 150 -3.63 -9.46 -19.29
CA LYS A 150 -2.75 -9.27 -20.45
C LYS A 150 -1.34 -8.84 -20.01
N MET A 151 -0.54 -9.82 -19.59
CA MET A 151 0.92 -9.76 -19.68
C MET A 151 1.44 -11.15 -20.08
N LYS A 152 1.65 -11.35 -21.39
CA LYS A 152 2.80 -12.07 -21.96
C LYS A 152 2.63 -12.24 -23.47
N THR A 153 3.79 -12.45 -24.09
CA THR A 153 4.12 -12.73 -25.50
C THR A 153 4.10 -11.51 -26.41
N LYS A 154 5.18 -11.17 -27.12
CA LYS A 154 6.57 -11.62 -27.14
C LYS A 154 7.33 -10.56 -27.94
#